data_AF-S7UUA6-F1
#
_entry.id   AF-S7UUA6-F1
#
_cell.length_a   1.000
_cell.length_b   1.000
_cell.length_c   1.000
_cell.angle_alpha   90.00
_cell.angle_beta   90.00
_cell.angle_gamma   90.00
#
_symmetry.space_group_name_H-M   'P 1'
#
loop_
_entity.id
_entity.type
_entity.pdbx_description
1 polymer ?
#
loop_
_entity_poly.entity_id
_entity_poly.type
_entity_poly.pdbx_seq_one_letter_code
_entity_poly.pdbx_strand_id
1 'polypeptide(L)'
;MDKNMHETALKALQDKVRVRIDAGRDPGVVLWQAALESMLTAVSPYLSPGEVVPAAAMDNDASARFAELQRILDISPFVWGVFLPSALADTLTPAEIATPLVRTAKGSMKLLLTRVGDVDRIMAAELAPDRPGIDIFEAGALLGSYEYDSTEACMAGLSKAVWIHLKRKGPWAAEDCIRYTERWFLKSVAFRASDLPVNPNHSYIHSPTLLRLKPVDALFKLMGSALAECAGDIEAVLGWANAAARLRGTGISVSRDDLLRNDETALKTLEMGMTDQLLALLTIIRGYDIVDFNAFSAADQRAFKDAFARTVEDACERVVQSLR
;
A
#
# COMPACT_ATOMS: atom_id res chain seq x y z
N MET A 1 3.39 -5.25 24.33
CA MET A 1 4.10 -6.50 23.98
C MET A 1 4.86 -6.95 25.22
N ASP A 2 4.62 -8.16 25.70
CA ASP A 2 5.08 -8.63 27.02
C ASP A 2 6.60 -8.84 27.03
N LYS A 3 7.28 -8.43 28.11
CA LYS A 3 8.76 -8.45 28.23
C LYS A 3 9.34 -9.85 27.99
N ASN A 4 8.59 -10.87 28.41
CA ASN A 4 8.94 -12.28 28.26
C ASN A 4 8.94 -12.75 26.78
N MET A 5 8.06 -12.19 25.94
CA MET A 5 8.04 -12.51 24.51
C MET A 5 9.25 -11.94 23.77
N HIS A 6 9.70 -10.73 24.15
CA HIS A 6 10.85 -10.09 23.52
C HIS A 6 12.17 -10.81 23.86
N GLU A 7 12.36 -11.20 25.12
CA GLU A 7 13.52 -11.99 25.56
C GLU A 7 13.58 -13.37 24.86
N THR A 8 12.42 -14.01 24.66
CA THR A 8 12.33 -15.28 23.94
C THR A 8 12.70 -15.13 22.46
N ALA A 9 12.21 -14.09 21.79
CA ALA A 9 12.52 -13.81 20.38
C ALA A 9 14.01 -13.50 20.18
N LEU A 10 14.61 -12.71 21.07
CA LEU A 10 16.03 -12.37 21.00
C LEU A 10 16.92 -13.61 21.19
N LYS A 11 16.58 -14.49 22.14
CA LYS A 11 17.31 -15.75 22.34
C LYS A 11 17.22 -16.66 21.12
N ALA A 12 16.04 -16.81 20.53
CA ALA A 12 15.85 -17.60 19.31
C ALA A 12 16.69 -17.06 18.14
N LEU A 13 16.80 -15.73 18.02
CA LEU A 13 17.65 -15.08 17.01
C LEU A 13 19.14 -15.36 17.25
N GLN A 14 19.60 -15.30 18.51
CA GLN A 14 20.99 -15.62 18.86
C GLN A 14 21.35 -17.08 18.56
N ASP A 15 20.47 -18.02 18.91
CA ASP A 15 20.67 -19.44 18.59
C ASP A 15 20.75 -19.66 17.07
N LYS A 16 19.91 -18.96 16.31
CA LYS A 16 19.88 -18.99 14.84
C LYS A 16 21.15 -18.41 14.22
N VAL A 17 21.69 -17.32 14.76
CA VAL A 17 22.99 -16.75 14.36
C VAL A 17 24.10 -17.78 14.54
N ARG A 18 24.19 -18.38 15.73
CA ARG A 18 25.21 -19.41 16.04
C ARG A 18 25.11 -20.59 15.07
N VAL A 19 23.92 -21.16 14.88
CA VAL A 19 23.71 -22.30 13.96
C VAL A 19 24.15 -21.97 12.54
N ARG A 20 23.87 -20.76 12.03
CA ARG A 20 24.27 -20.33 10.69
C ARG A 20 25.79 -20.18 10.56
N ILE A 21 26.45 -19.59 11.56
CA ILE A 21 27.92 -19.43 11.58
C ILE A 21 28.61 -20.81 11.68
N ASP A 22 28.12 -21.69 12.57
CA ASP A 22 28.64 -23.05 12.73
C ASP A 22 28.46 -23.88 11.44
N ALA A 23 27.44 -23.57 10.63
CA ALA A 23 27.23 -24.15 9.30
C ALA A 23 28.11 -23.52 8.20
N GLY A 24 29.06 -22.66 8.54
CA GLY A 24 30.03 -22.06 7.63
C GLY A 24 29.53 -20.84 6.85
N ARG A 25 28.44 -20.20 7.28
CA ARG A 25 28.00 -18.91 6.70
C ARG A 25 28.92 -17.78 7.14
N ASP A 26 29.06 -16.75 6.29
CA ASP A 26 29.85 -15.57 6.60
C ASP A 26 29.28 -14.85 7.84
N PRO A 27 30.06 -14.67 8.92
CA PRO A 27 29.57 -14.04 10.14
C PRO A 27 29.04 -12.62 9.93
N GLY A 28 29.68 -11.82 9.08
CA GLY A 28 29.25 -10.45 8.80
C GLY A 28 27.87 -10.39 8.13
N VAL A 29 27.63 -11.25 7.14
CA VAL A 29 26.31 -11.41 6.48
C VAL A 29 25.26 -11.90 7.47
N VAL A 30 25.59 -12.90 8.30
CA VAL A 30 24.65 -13.47 9.27
C VAL A 30 24.25 -12.42 10.32
N LEU A 31 25.21 -11.67 10.85
CA LEU A 31 24.96 -10.61 11.83
C LEU A 31 24.16 -9.45 11.22
N TRP A 32 24.45 -9.08 9.98
CA TRP A 32 23.67 -8.08 9.25
C TRP A 32 22.21 -8.51 9.07
N GLN A 33 21.98 -9.72 8.55
CA GLN A 33 20.63 -10.25 8.42
C GLN A 33 19.92 -10.34 9.78
N ALA A 34 20.61 -10.74 10.85
CA ALA A 34 20.02 -10.81 12.18
C ALA A 34 19.56 -9.42 12.70
N ALA A 35 20.33 -8.36 12.45
CA ALA A 35 19.91 -7.00 12.81
C ALA A 35 18.63 -6.59 12.06
N LEU A 36 18.53 -6.91 10.76
CA LEU A 36 17.33 -6.67 9.96
C LEU A 36 16.13 -7.50 10.44
N GLU A 37 16.33 -8.78 10.75
CA GLU A 37 15.32 -9.68 11.32
C GLU A 37 14.79 -9.14 12.65
N SER A 38 15.68 -8.64 13.52
CA SER A 38 15.31 -8.05 14.80
C SER A 38 14.43 -6.80 14.62
N MET A 39 14.80 -5.92 13.69
CA MET A 39 14.01 -4.72 13.37
C MET A 39 12.62 -5.10 12.85
N LEU A 40 12.54 -5.97 11.83
CA LEU A 40 11.28 -6.44 11.26
C LEU A 40 10.39 -7.12 12.32
N THR A 41 10.98 -7.90 13.22
CA THR A 41 10.26 -8.56 14.31
C THR A 41 9.66 -7.53 15.28
N ALA A 42 10.43 -6.50 15.64
CA ALA A 42 9.98 -5.44 16.56
C ALA A 42 8.80 -4.64 16.00
N VAL A 43 8.80 -4.35 14.70
CA VAL A 43 7.73 -3.59 14.05
C VAL A 43 6.60 -4.44 13.49
N SER A 44 6.75 -5.78 13.44
CA SER A 44 5.77 -6.72 12.88
C SER A 44 4.31 -6.53 13.33
N PRO A 45 3.99 -6.15 14.60
CA PRO A 45 2.60 -5.92 15.01
C PRO A 45 1.92 -4.75 14.31
N TYR A 46 2.70 -3.85 13.70
CA TYR A 46 2.23 -2.66 13.01
C TYR A 46 2.26 -2.81 11.47
N LEU A 47 2.66 -3.98 10.96
CA LEU A 47 2.79 -4.20 9.52
C LEU A 47 1.50 -4.74 8.91
N SER A 48 1.06 -4.08 7.85
CA SER A 48 -0.05 -4.53 7.02
C SER A 48 0.50 -5.21 5.75
N PRO A 49 0.00 -6.40 5.36
CA PRO A 49 0.37 -7.02 4.09
C PRO A 49 0.15 -6.06 2.92
N GLY A 50 1.02 -6.01 1.92
CA GLY A 50 0.87 -5.14 0.75
C GLY A 50 1.01 -3.65 1.02
N GLU A 51 1.56 -3.26 2.16
CA GLU A 51 1.81 -1.86 2.52
C GLU A 51 3.26 -1.65 2.97
N VAL A 52 3.75 -0.44 2.79
CA VAL A 52 4.98 0.04 3.43
C VAL A 52 4.60 1.04 4.50
N VAL A 53 5.08 0.84 5.72
CA VAL A 53 4.85 1.76 6.84
C VAL A 53 6.16 2.35 7.34
N PRO A 54 6.20 3.62 7.79
CA PRO A 54 7.38 4.17 8.43
C PRO A 54 7.55 3.58 9.84
N ALA A 55 8.76 3.19 10.22
CA ALA A 55 9.04 2.65 11.56
C ALA A 55 9.18 3.71 12.65
N ALA A 56 9.31 4.98 12.27
CA ALA A 56 9.50 6.11 13.18
C ALA A 56 8.95 7.40 12.56
N ALA A 57 8.86 8.45 13.37
CA ALA A 57 8.57 9.79 12.88
C ALA A 57 9.60 10.20 11.82
N MET A 58 9.12 10.91 10.80
CA MET A 58 9.92 11.36 9.66
C MET A 58 10.12 12.87 9.73
N ASP A 59 11.33 13.33 9.40
CA ASP A 59 11.56 14.73 9.04
C ASP A 59 11.00 15.02 7.64
N ASN A 60 11.19 16.25 7.15
CA ASN A 60 10.67 16.66 5.85
C ASN A 60 11.29 15.86 4.70
N ASP A 61 12.59 15.57 4.76
CA ASP A 61 13.32 14.87 3.70
C ASP A 61 12.89 13.40 3.63
N ALA A 62 12.81 12.73 4.78
CA ALA A 62 12.30 11.36 4.89
C ALA A 62 10.83 11.27 4.46
N SER A 63 10.00 12.27 4.81
CA SER A 63 8.60 12.32 4.39
C SER A 63 8.46 12.47 2.87
N ALA A 64 9.23 13.37 2.26
CA ALA A 64 9.25 13.56 0.82
C ALA A 64 9.70 12.28 0.09
N ARG A 65 10.79 11.65 0.57
CA ARG A 65 11.31 10.42 -0.01
C ARG A 65 10.35 9.24 0.16
N PHE A 66 9.69 9.13 1.30
CA PHE A 66 8.67 8.12 1.54
C PHE A 66 7.46 8.31 0.62
N ALA A 67 7.00 9.55 0.41
CA ALA A 67 5.91 9.85 -0.52
C ALA A 67 6.27 9.46 -1.97
N GLU A 68 7.52 9.73 -2.40
CA GLU A 68 8.02 9.31 -3.71
C GLU A 68 8.07 7.78 -3.85
N LEU A 69 8.62 7.09 -2.85
CA LEU A 69 8.65 5.63 -2.77
C LEU A 69 7.25 5.05 -2.89
N GLN A 70 6.29 5.62 -2.17
CA GLN A 70 4.90 5.20 -2.29
C GLN A 70 4.46 5.35 -3.76
N ARG A 71 4.65 6.47 -4.44
CA ARG A 71 4.20 6.61 -5.83
C ARG A 71 4.75 5.55 -6.80
N ILE A 72 6.00 5.12 -6.65
CA ILE A 72 6.66 4.24 -7.63
C ILE A 72 6.60 2.75 -7.27
N LEU A 73 6.33 2.42 -6.01
CA LEU A 73 6.43 1.06 -5.51
C LEU A 73 5.12 0.30 -5.72
N ASP A 74 5.23 -0.79 -6.50
CA ASP A 74 4.19 -1.81 -6.66
C ASP A 74 4.57 -3.05 -5.84
N ILE A 75 3.77 -3.34 -4.81
CA ILE A 75 3.99 -4.46 -3.88
C ILE A 75 2.78 -5.38 -3.84
N SER A 76 3.05 -6.67 -3.91
CA SER A 76 2.01 -7.70 -3.80
C SER A 76 1.43 -7.76 -2.38
N PRO A 77 0.21 -8.28 -2.19
CA PRO A 77 -0.46 -8.33 -0.89
C PRO A 77 0.10 -9.42 0.04
N PHE A 78 1.28 -9.96 -0.27
CA PHE A 78 2.02 -10.97 0.49
C PHE A 78 3.38 -10.47 0.97
N VAL A 79 3.64 -9.16 0.83
CA VAL A 79 4.88 -8.52 1.24
C VAL A 79 4.58 -7.57 2.38
N TRP A 80 5.39 -7.59 3.42
CA TRP A 80 5.48 -6.52 4.40
C TRP A 80 6.60 -5.57 4.02
N GLY A 81 6.34 -4.27 4.15
CA GLY A 81 7.34 -3.22 3.91
C GLY A 81 7.50 -2.28 5.10
N VAL A 82 8.74 -1.90 5.37
CA VAL A 82 9.09 -0.97 6.44
C VAL A 82 10.07 0.05 5.89
N PHE A 83 9.71 1.32 6.01
CA PHE A 83 10.61 2.43 5.72
C PHE A 83 11.29 2.90 7.00
N LEU A 84 12.61 3.03 6.94
CA LEU A 84 13.47 3.44 8.02
C LEU A 84 14.09 4.81 7.67
N PRO A 85 13.69 5.87 8.37
CA PRO A 85 14.35 7.17 8.27
C PRO A 85 15.81 7.06 8.71
N SER A 86 16.66 7.98 8.24
CA SER A 86 18.10 7.98 8.47
C SER A 86 18.49 7.83 9.95
N ALA A 87 17.85 8.59 10.83
CA ALA A 87 18.09 8.54 12.27
C ALA A 87 17.93 7.14 12.88
N LEU A 88 17.00 6.33 12.36
CA LEU A 88 16.79 4.95 12.81
C LEU A 88 17.67 3.98 12.03
N ALA A 89 17.76 4.14 10.71
CA ALA A 89 18.58 3.29 9.84
C ALA A 89 20.06 3.29 10.24
N ASP A 90 20.60 4.42 10.69
CA ASP A 90 21.98 4.56 11.15
C ASP A 90 22.27 3.75 12.43
N THR A 91 21.23 3.38 13.20
CA THR A 91 21.36 2.55 14.42
C THR A 91 21.42 1.05 14.12
N LEU A 92 21.08 0.63 12.90
CA LEU A 92 20.97 -0.78 12.54
C LEU A 92 22.29 -1.41 12.13
N THR A 93 23.36 -0.64 12.03
CA THR A 93 24.68 -1.08 11.60
C THR A 93 25.33 -1.94 12.70
N PRO A 94 25.49 -3.27 12.53
CA PRO A 94 26.22 -4.10 13.48
C PRO A 94 27.66 -3.62 13.67
N ALA A 95 28.26 -3.90 14.82
CA ALA A 95 29.63 -3.47 15.13
C ALA A 95 30.71 -4.21 14.31
N GLU A 96 30.43 -5.45 13.89
CA GLU A 96 31.35 -6.30 13.11
C GLU A 96 30.66 -6.72 11.80
N ILE A 97 30.77 -5.88 10.77
CA ILE A 97 30.22 -6.16 9.44
C ILE A 97 31.37 -6.42 8.48
N ALA A 98 31.17 -7.33 7.54
CA ALA A 98 31.99 -7.39 6.35
C ALA A 98 31.94 -6.03 5.64
N THR A 99 33.06 -5.32 5.57
CA THR A 99 33.24 -4.04 4.85
C THR A 99 32.47 -3.93 3.51
N PRO A 100 32.35 -4.97 2.65
CA PRO A 100 31.58 -4.87 1.41
C PRO A 100 30.09 -4.55 1.54
N LEU A 101 29.44 -4.86 2.68
CA LEU A 101 28.01 -4.59 2.90
C LEU A 101 27.71 -3.16 3.36
N VAL A 102 28.72 -2.43 3.83
CA VAL A 102 28.55 -1.04 4.25
C VAL A 102 28.46 -0.17 2.99
N ARG A 103 27.30 0.46 2.80
CA ARG A 103 27.04 1.37 1.67
C ARG A 103 27.34 2.81 2.01
N THR A 104 27.01 3.25 3.22
CA THR A 104 27.44 4.53 3.78
C THR A 104 27.56 4.45 5.30
N ALA A 105 28.28 5.38 5.90
CA ALA A 105 28.46 5.43 7.35
C ALA A 105 27.23 6.00 8.08
N LYS A 106 26.55 7.01 7.49
CA LYS A 106 25.38 7.69 8.06
C LYS A 106 24.51 8.32 6.99
N GLY A 107 23.27 8.65 7.34
CA GLY A 107 22.36 9.40 6.48
C GLY A 107 21.65 8.56 5.42
N SER A 108 21.75 7.23 5.50
CA SER A 108 21.00 6.34 4.62
C SER A 108 19.57 6.19 5.09
N MET A 109 18.60 6.34 4.19
CA MET A 109 17.26 5.80 4.41
C MET A 109 17.22 4.34 3.92
N LYS A 110 16.48 3.48 4.62
CA LYS A 110 16.35 2.06 4.23
C LYS A 110 14.91 1.65 4.05
N LEU A 111 14.67 0.76 3.10
CA LEU A 111 13.40 0.08 2.89
C LEU A 111 13.62 -1.41 3.07
N LEU A 112 13.01 -1.99 4.10
CA LEU A 112 13.04 -3.42 4.36
C LEU A 112 11.75 -4.05 3.84
N LEU A 113 11.90 -5.09 3.04
CA LEU A 113 10.79 -5.80 2.40
C LEU A 113 10.96 -7.30 2.61
N THR A 114 9.89 -7.95 3.05
CA THR A 114 9.91 -9.38 3.37
C THR A 114 8.57 -10.02 3.05
N ARG A 115 8.55 -11.34 2.86
CA ARG A 115 7.27 -12.04 2.73
C ARG A 115 6.53 -12.04 4.07
N VAL A 116 5.20 -11.93 4.02
CA VAL A 116 4.35 -12.01 5.22
C VAL A 116 4.61 -13.32 5.94
N GLY A 117 5.00 -13.24 7.21
CA GLY A 117 5.31 -14.40 8.05
C GLY A 117 6.64 -15.11 7.75
N ASP A 118 7.44 -14.63 6.81
CA ASP A 118 8.75 -15.18 6.45
C ASP A 118 9.78 -14.05 6.46
N VAL A 119 10.44 -13.88 7.61
CA VAL A 119 11.57 -12.96 7.82
C VAL A 119 12.92 -13.63 7.50
N ASP A 120 12.91 -14.84 6.96
CA ASP A 120 14.13 -15.57 6.62
C ASP A 120 14.72 -15.11 5.29
N ARG A 121 13.86 -14.57 4.40
CA ARG A 121 14.26 -13.85 3.19
C ARG A 121 13.92 -12.37 3.28
N ILE A 122 14.94 -11.53 3.39
CA ILE A 122 14.80 -10.08 3.52
C ILE A 122 15.44 -9.40 2.31
N MET A 123 14.70 -8.49 1.69
CA MET A 123 15.26 -7.53 0.75
C MET A 123 15.44 -6.19 1.48
N ALA A 124 16.67 -5.69 1.50
CA ALA A 124 17.02 -4.41 2.09
C ALA A 124 17.47 -3.46 0.98
N ALA A 125 16.67 -2.45 0.69
CA ALA A 125 17.07 -1.36 -0.17
C ALA A 125 17.61 -0.21 0.67
N GLU A 126 18.80 0.24 0.34
CA GLU A 126 19.50 1.32 1.00
C GLU A 126 19.63 2.49 0.02
N LEU A 127 18.94 3.57 0.34
CA LEU A 127 18.96 4.84 -0.37
C LEU A 127 20.11 5.68 0.19
N ALA A 128 21.32 5.16 0.08
CA ALA A 128 22.53 5.86 0.49
C ALA A 128 22.92 6.91 -0.56
N PRO A 129 23.43 8.09 -0.15
CA PRO A 129 23.88 9.11 -1.08
C PRO A 129 24.98 8.63 -2.03
N ASP A 130 25.95 7.86 -1.51
CA ASP A 130 27.16 7.49 -2.25
C ASP A 130 27.08 6.15 -2.98
N ARG A 131 26.41 5.15 -2.38
CA ARG A 131 26.36 3.76 -2.88
C ARG A 131 24.97 3.14 -2.71
N PRO A 132 23.92 3.72 -3.33
CA PRO A 132 22.56 3.22 -3.20
C PRO A 132 22.45 1.81 -3.79
N GLY A 133 21.61 0.97 -3.19
CA GLY A 133 21.33 -0.33 -3.76
C GLY A 133 20.49 -1.27 -2.94
N ILE A 134 20.38 -2.50 -3.42
CA ILE A 134 19.43 -3.50 -2.93
C ILE A 134 20.20 -4.78 -2.62
N ASP A 135 20.14 -5.21 -1.37
CA ASP A 135 20.73 -6.45 -0.90
C ASP A 135 19.63 -7.45 -0.57
N ILE A 136 19.86 -8.72 -0.91
CA ILE A 136 18.90 -9.81 -0.67
C ILE A 136 19.56 -10.86 0.19
N PHE A 137 18.97 -11.06 1.35
CA PHE A 137 19.40 -12.03 2.34
C PHE A 137 18.45 -13.21 2.36
N GLU A 138 18.97 -14.42 2.49
CA GLU A 138 18.20 -15.61 2.81
C GLU A 138 19.00 -16.56 3.68
N ALA A 139 18.42 -17.00 4.80
CA ALA A 139 19.00 -18.05 5.65
C ALA A 139 20.49 -17.83 6.06
N GLY A 140 20.90 -16.57 6.28
CA GLY A 140 22.28 -16.21 6.61
C GLY A 140 23.23 -16.05 5.42
N ALA A 141 22.70 -16.04 4.19
CA ALA A 141 23.47 -15.83 2.97
C ALA A 141 23.02 -14.56 2.23
N LEU A 142 23.97 -13.87 1.61
CA LEU A 142 23.69 -12.79 0.66
C LEU A 142 23.48 -13.44 -0.71
N LEU A 143 22.22 -13.49 -1.17
CA LEU A 143 21.86 -14.08 -2.46
C LEU A 143 22.21 -13.18 -3.63
N GLY A 144 22.24 -11.87 -3.40
CA GLY A 144 22.58 -10.88 -4.41
C GLY A 144 22.67 -9.48 -3.82
N SER A 145 23.52 -8.66 -4.43
CA SER A 145 23.66 -7.24 -4.16
C SER A 145 23.62 -6.50 -5.48
N TYR A 146 22.69 -5.54 -5.60
CA TYR A 146 22.56 -4.67 -6.74
C TYR A 146 23.00 -3.27 -6.33
N GLU A 147 23.97 -2.71 -7.03
CA GLU A 147 24.41 -1.34 -6.85
C GLU A 147 23.90 -0.48 -8.00
N TYR A 148 23.58 0.77 -7.70
CA TYR A 148 23.01 1.70 -8.66
C TYR A 148 23.80 3.01 -8.64
N ASP A 149 23.80 3.70 -9.78
CA ASP A 149 24.52 4.96 -9.94
C ASP A 149 23.86 6.12 -9.17
N SER A 150 22.58 5.99 -8.80
CA SER A 150 21.85 7.00 -8.03
C SER A 150 20.71 6.40 -7.18
N THR A 151 20.23 7.19 -6.22
CA THR A 151 19.09 6.83 -5.38
C THR A 151 17.83 6.65 -6.23
N GLU A 152 17.64 7.50 -7.23
CA GLU A 152 16.50 7.47 -8.16
C GLU A 152 16.53 6.19 -9.02
N ALA A 153 17.71 5.78 -9.48
CA ALA A 153 17.88 4.52 -10.23
C ALA A 153 17.60 3.29 -9.36
N CYS A 154 18.07 3.31 -8.10
CA CYS A 154 17.75 2.27 -7.11
C CYS A 154 16.24 2.16 -6.90
N MET A 155 15.59 3.31 -6.69
CA MET A 155 14.15 3.44 -6.50
C MET A 155 13.35 2.91 -7.70
N ALA A 156 13.73 3.26 -8.92
CA ALA A 156 13.10 2.74 -10.14
C ALA A 156 13.24 1.22 -10.28
N GLY A 157 14.30 0.62 -9.72
CA GLY A 157 14.52 -0.83 -9.70
C GLY A 157 13.70 -1.62 -8.67
N LEU A 158 13.13 -0.95 -7.66
CA LEU A 158 12.54 -1.61 -6.49
C LEU A 158 11.38 -2.54 -6.84
N SER A 159 10.38 -2.06 -7.56
CA SER A 159 9.19 -2.86 -7.90
C SER A 159 9.60 -4.14 -8.63
N LYS A 160 10.55 -4.05 -9.58
CA LYS A 160 11.09 -5.22 -10.28
C LYS A 160 11.78 -6.18 -9.31
N ALA A 161 12.62 -5.68 -8.41
CA ALA A 161 13.31 -6.51 -7.42
C ALA A 161 12.32 -7.22 -6.48
N VAL A 162 11.29 -6.51 -5.98
CA VAL A 162 10.20 -7.10 -5.19
C VAL A 162 9.54 -8.25 -5.93
N TRP A 163 9.13 -8.03 -7.18
CA TRP A 163 8.41 -9.03 -7.97
C TRP A 163 9.27 -10.25 -8.34
N ILE A 164 10.60 -10.11 -8.41
CA ILE A 164 11.50 -11.23 -8.65
C ILE A 164 11.71 -12.04 -7.36
N HIS A 165 11.99 -11.36 -6.25
CA HIS A 165 12.54 -12.02 -5.05
C HIS A 165 11.51 -12.37 -3.99
N LEU A 166 10.40 -11.62 -3.93
CA LEU A 166 9.37 -11.72 -2.89
C LEU A 166 7.99 -12.13 -3.42
N LYS A 167 7.84 -12.34 -4.73
CA LYS A 167 6.58 -12.83 -5.32
C LYS A 167 6.15 -14.17 -4.72
N ARG A 168 4.86 -14.28 -4.40
CA ARG A 168 4.23 -15.54 -4.00
C ARG A 168 4.23 -16.53 -5.16
N LYS A 169 4.62 -17.78 -4.88
CA LYS A 169 4.50 -18.89 -5.83
C LYS A 169 3.04 -19.34 -5.92
N GLY A 170 2.58 -19.65 -7.14
CA GLY A 170 1.24 -20.17 -7.40
C GLY A 170 0.19 -19.10 -7.72
N PRO A 171 -1.05 -19.54 -8.00
CA PRO A 171 -2.17 -18.63 -8.30
C PRO A 171 -2.56 -17.82 -7.07
N TRP A 172 -3.08 -16.62 -7.29
CA TRP A 172 -3.64 -15.77 -6.24
C TRP A 172 -5.10 -16.14 -6.00
N ALA A 173 -5.54 -16.08 -4.74
CA ALA A 173 -6.95 -16.19 -4.42
C ALA A 173 -7.70 -14.93 -4.87
N ALA A 174 -9.02 -15.05 -5.00
CA ALA A 174 -9.88 -13.92 -5.35
C ALA A 174 -9.70 -12.77 -4.36
N GLU A 175 -9.64 -13.05 -3.05
CA GLU A 175 -9.46 -12.04 -2.00
C GLU A 175 -8.12 -11.31 -2.12
N ASP A 176 -7.07 -11.99 -2.60
CA ASP A 176 -5.75 -11.37 -2.78
C ASP A 176 -5.75 -10.42 -3.98
N CYS A 177 -6.37 -10.81 -5.10
CA CYS A 177 -6.58 -9.92 -6.25
C CYS A 177 -7.43 -8.70 -5.88
N ILE A 178 -8.47 -8.90 -5.06
CA ILE A 178 -9.31 -7.84 -4.52
C ILE A 178 -8.46 -6.86 -3.69
N ARG A 179 -7.79 -7.36 -2.65
CA ARG A 179 -6.94 -6.55 -1.76
C ARG A 179 -5.86 -5.78 -2.51
N TYR A 180 -5.25 -6.40 -3.51
CA TYR A 180 -4.22 -5.76 -4.34
C TYR A 180 -4.79 -4.62 -5.19
N THR A 181 -5.89 -4.86 -5.89
CA THR A 181 -6.51 -3.87 -6.79
C THR A 181 -7.09 -2.69 -6.01
N GLU A 182 -7.85 -2.97 -4.95
CA GLU A 182 -8.52 -1.93 -4.17
C GLU A 182 -7.49 -1.03 -3.46
N ARG A 183 -6.41 -1.58 -2.90
CA ARG A 183 -5.33 -0.78 -2.30
C ARG A 183 -4.57 0.08 -3.29
N TRP A 184 -4.22 -0.47 -4.46
CA TRP A 184 -3.59 0.31 -5.53
C TRP A 184 -4.48 1.49 -5.93
N PHE A 185 -5.79 1.27 -6.01
CA PHE A 185 -6.71 2.35 -6.38
C PHE A 185 -6.89 3.37 -5.25
N LEU A 186 -7.02 2.95 -3.99
CA LEU A 186 -7.04 3.87 -2.84
C LEU A 186 -5.79 4.75 -2.79
N LYS A 187 -4.63 4.17 -3.09
CA LYS A 187 -3.37 4.90 -3.22
C LYS A 187 -3.42 5.91 -4.38
N SER A 188 -4.00 5.53 -5.51
CA SER A 188 -4.24 6.42 -6.65
C SER A 188 -5.14 7.61 -6.27
N VAL A 189 -6.19 7.36 -5.47
CA VAL A 189 -7.08 8.39 -4.92
C VAL A 189 -6.32 9.33 -3.99
N ALA A 190 -5.55 8.79 -3.04
CA ALA A 190 -4.76 9.57 -2.09
C ALA A 190 -3.76 10.50 -2.79
N PHE A 191 -3.10 10.02 -3.85
CA PHE A 191 -2.15 10.79 -4.64
C PHE A 191 -2.79 11.62 -5.77
N ARG A 192 -4.11 11.50 -5.99
CA ARG A 192 -4.81 12.04 -7.16
C ARG A 192 -4.08 11.73 -8.47
N ALA A 193 -3.59 10.51 -8.57
CA ALA A 193 -2.71 10.06 -9.64
C ALA A 193 -3.44 9.06 -10.55
N SER A 194 -3.11 9.09 -11.84
CA SER A 194 -3.65 8.18 -12.84
C SER A 194 -2.56 7.45 -13.62
N ASP A 195 -1.39 7.31 -12.99
CA ASP A 195 -0.16 6.76 -13.58
C ASP A 195 0.62 5.87 -12.60
N LEU A 196 0.02 5.48 -11.47
CA LEU A 196 0.70 4.61 -10.50
C LEU A 196 0.89 3.19 -11.05
N PRO A 197 2.05 2.55 -10.80
CA PRO A 197 2.35 1.23 -11.32
C PRO A 197 1.46 0.16 -10.68
N VAL A 198 1.06 -0.80 -11.52
CA VAL A 198 0.25 -1.96 -11.14
C VAL A 198 0.55 -3.10 -12.10
N ASN A 199 0.54 -4.32 -11.58
CA ASN A 199 0.64 -5.53 -12.38
C ASN A 199 -0.75 -5.94 -12.90
N PRO A 200 -1.04 -5.79 -14.21
CA PRO A 200 -2.38 -6.04 -14.76
C PRO A 200 -2.80 -7.51 -14.67
N ASN A 201 -1.86 -8.44 -14.50
CA ASN A 201 -2.15 -9.87 -14.35
C ASN A 201 -2.76 -10.24 -13.00
N HIS A 202 -2.69 -9.33 -12.02
CA HIS A 202 -3.18 -9.54 -10.66
C HIS A 202 -4.26 -8.53 -10.27
N SER A 203 -4.53 -7.56 -11.14
CA SER A 203 -5.51 -6.51 -10.90
C SER A 203 -6.83 -6.83 -11.58
N TYR A 204 -7.92 -6.93 -10.82
CA TYR A 204 -9.22 -7.35 -11.38
C TYR A 204 -9.87 -6.27 -12.26
N ILE A 205 -9.48 -5.00 -12.14
CA ILE A 205 -10.00 -3.96 -13.06
C ILE A 205 -9.34 -4.07 -14.44
N HIS A 206 -8.08 -4.51 -14.49
CA HIS A 206 -7.34 -4.78 -15.73
C HIS A 206 -7.71 -6.14 -16.33
N SER A 207 -7.98 -7.13 -15.46
CA SER A 207 -8.35 -8.49 -15.84
C SER A 207 -9.60 -8.95 -15.07
N PRO A 208 -10.82 -8.51 -15.45
CA PRO A 208 -12.08 -8.85 -14.74
C PRO A 208 -12.35 -10.35 -14.60
N THR A 209 -11.78 -11.15 -15.50
CA THR A 209 -11.87 -12.62 -15.48
C THR A 209 -11.26 -13.24 -14.22
N LEU A 210 -10.32 -12.57 -13.53
CA LEU A 210 -9.77 -13.00 -12.24
C LEU A 210 -10.88 -13.24 -11.19
N LEU A 211 -11.96 -12.47 -11.27
CA LEU A 211 -13.13 -12.57 -10.39
C LEU A 211 -14.41 -12.99 -11.12
N ARG A 212 -14.30 -13.41 -12.39
CA ARG A 212 -15.45 -13.73 -13.27
C ARG A 212 -16.45 -12.58 -13.39
N LEU A 213 -15.96 -11.34 -13.38
CA LEU A 213 -16.76 -10.13 -13.51
C LEU A 213 -16.83 -9.66 -14.96
N LYS A 214 -17.90 -8.95 -15.31
CA LYS A 214 -17.91 -8.12 -16.52
C LYS A 214 -17.15 -6.82 -16.27
N PRO A 215 -16.68 -6.13 -17.33
CA PRO A 215 -15.93 -4.88 -17.17
C PRO A 215 -16.66 -3.81 -16.34
N VAL A 216 -17.95 -3.59 -16.59
CA VAL A 216 -18.77 -2.63 -15.84
C VAL A 216 -18.88 -3.02 -14.36
N ASP A 217 -19.07 -4.31 -14.07
CA ASP A 217 -19.17 -4.79 -12.68
C ASP A 217 -17.85 -4.63 -11.92
N ALA A 218 -16.72 -4.90 -12.58
CA ALA A 218 -15.39 -4.68 -12.01
C ALA A 218 -15.15 -3.19 -11.69
N LEU A 219 -15.56 -2.30 -12.59
CA LEU A 219 -15.45 -0.85 -12.42
C LEU A 219 -16.23 -0.37 -11.18
N PHE A 220 -17.51 -0.72 -11.07
CA PHE A 220 -18.33 -0.30 -9.94
C PHE A 220 -17.98 -1.02 -8.63
N LYS A 221 -17.50 -2.26 -8.69
CA LYS A 221 -16.91 -2.91 -7.50
C LYS A 221 -15.73 -2.09 -6.95
N LEU A 222 -14.79 -1.68 -7.81
CA LEU A 222 -13.63 -0.89 -7.41
C LEU A 222 -14.03 0.49 -6.87
N MET A 223 -14.86 1.23 -7.61
CA MET A 223 -15.28 2.56 -7.20
C MET A 223 -16.14 2.53 -5.93
N GLY A 224 -17.05 1.56 -5.80
CA GLY A 224 -17.86 1.38 -4.60
C GLY A 224 -17.01 1.06 -3.37
N SER A 225 -15.98 0.22 -3.51
CA SER A 225 -15.03 -0.05 -2.43
C SER A 225 -14.25 1.21 -2.02
N ALA A 226 -13.76 1.98 -2.99
CA ALA A 226 -13.02 3.21 -2.69
C ALA A 226 -13.92 4.29 -2.06
N LEU A 227 -15.14 4.45 -2.58
CA LEU A 227 -16.12 5.38 -2.02
C LEU A 227 -16.46 5.02 -0.57
N ALA A 228 -16.66 3.72 -0.29
CA ALA A 228 -16.93 3.24 1.05
C ALA A 228 -15.78 3.53 2.04
N GLU A 229 -14.53 3.30 1.61
CA GLU A 229 -13.35 3.61 2.44
C GLU A 229 -13.28 5.12 2.74
N CYS A 230 -13.44 5.96 1.71
CA CYS A 230 -13.44 7.41 1.90
C CYS A 230 -14.60 7.88 2.77
N ALA A 231 -15.77 7.23 2.70
CA ALA A 231 -16.96 7.57 3.45
C ALA A 231 -16.91 7.11 4.92
N GLY A 232 -15.84 6.42 5.35
CA GLY A 232 -15.64 6.03 6.75
C GLY A 232 -15.47 7.23 7.70
N ASP A 233 -15.14 8.41 7.19
CA ASP A 233 -15.12 9.67 7.93
C ASP A 233 -16.39 10.48 7.66
N ILE A 234 -17.31 10.49 8.63
CA ILE A 234 -18.58 11.21 8.52
C ILE A 234 -18.39 12.72 8.32
N GLU A 235 -17.34 13.34 8.87
CA GLU A 235 -17.12 14.78 8.68
C GLU A 235 -16.70 15.08 7.23
N ALA A 236 -15.90 14.21 6.63
CA ALA A 236 -15.59 14.29 5.21
C ALA A 236 -16.86 14.16 4.36
N VAL A 237 -17.73 13.19 4.67
CA VAL A 237 -19.00 12.97 3.96
C VAL A 237 -19.92 14.19 4.03
N LEU A 238 -20.10 14.77 5.23
CA LEU A 238 -20.87 16.00 5.40
C LEU A 238 -20.22 17.16 4.63
N GLY A 239 -18.89 17.24 4.63
CA GLY A 239 -18.12 18.17 3.82
C GLY A 239 -18.45 18.06 2.33
N TRP A 240 -18.53 16.85 1.78
CA TRP A 240 -18.87 16.61 0.38
C TRP A 240 -20.30 17.03 0.04
N ALA A 241 -21.27 16.62 0.87
CA ALA A 241 -22.67 16.98 0.71
C ALA A 241 -22.86 18.51 0.70
N ASN A 242 -22.22 19.19 1.66
CA ASN A 242 -22.27 20.64 1.79
C ASN A 242 -21.54 21.35 0.64
N ALA A 243 -20.44 20.81 0.14
CA ALA A 243 -19.76 21.35 -1.03
C ALA A 243 -20.64 21.24 -2.29
N ALA A 244 -21.29 20.09 -2.50
CA ALA A 244 -22.20 19.86 -3.63
C ALA A 244 -23.41 20.81 -3.59
N ALA A 245 -24.01 21.01 -2.40
CA ALA A 245 -25.09 21.96 -2.19
C ALA A 245 -24.69 23.40 -2.56
N ARG A 246 -23.50 23.83 -2.11
CA ARG A 246 -22.97 25.17 -2.42
C ARG A 246 -22.74 25.34 -3.92
N LEU A 247 -22.11 24.36 -4.58
CA LEU A 247 -21.84 24.41 -6.02
C LEU A 247 -23.12 24.52 -6.86
N ARG A 248 -24.22 23.93 -6.39
CA ARG A 248 -25.52 23.95 -7.08
C ARG A 248 -26.45 25.06 -6.58
N GLY A 249 -25.97 25.93 -5.68
CA GLY A 249 -26.70 27.12 -5.22
C GLY A 249 -27.90 26.83 -4.32
N THR A 250 -28.00 25.64 -3.71
CA THR A 250 -29.14 25.30 -2.85
C THR A 250 -29.04 25.92 -1.46
N GLY A 251 -27.82 26.24 -1.00
CA GLY A 251 -27.57 26.91 0.29
C GLY A 251 -27.86 26.06 1.54
N ILE A 252 -28.11 24.76 1.35
CA ILE A 252 -28.49 23.84 2.42
C ILE A 252 -27.24 23.28 3.08
N SER A 253 -27.19 23.36 4.41
CA SER A 253 -26.17 22.69 5.21
C SER A 253 -26.77 21.41 5.78
N VAL A 254 -26.11 20.28 5.54
CA VAL A 254 -26.44 18.97 6.09
C VAL A 254 -25.64 18.77 7.38
N SER A 255 -26.33 18.33 8.43
CA SER A 255 -25.73 17.88 9.69
C SER A 255 -26.02 16.40 9.95
N ARG A 256 -25.32 15.82 10.94
CA ARG A 256 -25.57 14.44 11.40
C ARG A 256 -27.02 14.25 11.86
N ASP A 257 -27.56 15.24 12.59
CA ASP A 257 -28.92 15.19 13.13
C ASP A 257 -29.98 15.16 12.03
N ASP A 258 -29.74 15.86 10.91
CA ASP A 258 -30.66 15.86 9.77
C ASP A 258 -30.73 14.48 9.11
N LEU A 259 -29.57 13.82 8.97
CA LEU A 259 -29.49 12.45 8.43
C LEU A 259 -30.13 11.44 9.39
N LEU A 260 -29.92 11.57 10.70
CA LEU A 260 -30.55 10.70 11.71
C LEU A 260 -32.07 10.82 11.72
N ARG A 261 -32.60 12.03 11.49
CA ARG A 261 -34.04 12.28 11.35
C ARG A 261 -34.62 11.80 10.01
N ASN A 262 -33.80 11.28 9.11
CA ASN A 262 -34.15 10.97 7.72
C ASN A 262 -34.80 12.18 7.01
N ASP A 263 -34.24 13.38 7.22
CA ASP A 263 -34.71 14.57 6.51
C ASP A 263 -34.50 14.39 4.99
N GLU A 264 -35.58 14.50 4.22
CA GLU A 264 -35.57 14.22 2.77
C GLU A 264 -34.60 15.13 2.02
N THR A 265 -34.47 16.38 2.47
CA THR A 265 -33.61 17.38 1.84
C THR A 265 -32.13 17.11 2.15
N ALA A 266 -31.85 16.69 3.39
CA ALA A 266 -30.53 16.22 3.79
C ALA A 266 -30.09 14.96 3.04
N LEU A 267 -30.99 13.98 2.88
CA LEU A 267 -30.73 12.76 2.12
C LEU A 267 -30.45 13.04 0.64
N LYS A 268 -31.25 13.90 0.00
CA LYS A 268 -30.98 14.35 -1.38
C LYS A 268 -29.62 15.05 -1.48
N THR A 269 -29.28 15.90 -0.53
CA THR A 269 -27.99 16.61 -0.53
C THR A 269 -26.81 15.67 -0.31
N LEU A 270 -26.97 14.63 0.51
CA LEU A 270 -26.01 13.55 0.67
C LEU A 270 -25.80 12.80 -0.65
N GLU A 271 -26.88 12.40 -1.32
CA GLU A 271 -26.84 11.73 -2.62
C GLU A 271 -26.09 12.55 -3.68
N MET A 272 -26.30 13.87 -3.67
CA MET A 272 -25.59 14.81 -4.55
C MET A 272 -24.09 14.80 -4.27
N GLY A 273 -23.67 14.81 -3.01
CA GLY A 273 -22.27 14.73 -2.60
C GLY A 273 -21.62 13.40 -2.97
N MET A 274 -22.32 12.28 -2.75
CA MET A 274 -21.85 10.94 -3.12
C MET A 274 -21.70 10.78 -4.63
N THR A 275 -22.64 11.35 -5.40
CA THR A 275 -22.56 11.40 -6.87
C THR A 275 -21.29 12.12 -7.33
N ASP A 276 -20.99 13.28 -6.75
CA ASP A 276 -19.79 14.06 -7.10
C ASP A 276 -18.50 13.29 -6.76
N GLN A 277 -18.47 12.57 -5.63
CA GLN A 277 -17.32 11.73 -5.27
C GLN A 277 -17.17 10.53 -6.22
N LEU A 278 -18.26 9.86 -6.58
CA LEU A 278 -18.20 8.74 -7.51
C LEU A 278 -17.71 9.18 -8.91
N LEU A 279 -18.09 10.38 -9.36
CA LEU A 279 -17.56 11.00 -10.58
C LEU A 279 -16.06 11.35 -10.47
N ALA A 280 -15.61 11.80 -9.30
CA ALA A 280 -14.18 12.04 -9.06
C ALA A 280 -13.37 10.74 -9.15
N LEU A 281 -13.85 9.65 -8.56
CA LEU A 281 -13.23 8.32 -8.69
C LEU A 281 -13.20 7.84 -10.13
N LEU A 282 -14.31 8.01 -10.88
CA LEU A 282 -14.37 7.68 -12.29
C LEU A 282 -13.34 8.46 -13.12
N THR A 283 -13.12 9.74 -12.79
CA THR A 283 -12.12 10.59 -13.45
C THR A 283 -10.71 10.04 -13.29
N ILE A 284 -10.37 9.54 -12.08
CA ILE A 284 -9.07 8.92 -11.83
C ILE A 284 -8.93 7.63 -12.65
N ILE A 285 -9.94 6.76 -12.66
CA ILE A 285 -9.90 5.51 -13.44
C ILE A 285 -9.78 5.79 -14.94
N ARG A 286 -10.49 6.80 -15.45
CA ARG A 286 -10.38 7.22 -16.86
C ARG A 286 -8.97 7.66 -17.23
N GLY A 287 -8.24 8.28 -16.31
CA GLY A 287 -6.86 8.70 -16.56
C GLY A 287 -5.89 7.53 -16.75
N TYR A 288 -6.22 6.33 -16.28
CA TYR A 288 -5.42 5.11 -16.49
C TYR A 288 -5.66 4.43 -17.85
N ASP A 289 -6.70 4.83 -18.59
CA ASP A 289 -7.08 4.24 -19.88
C ASP A 289 -7.32 2.71 -19.83
N ILE A 290 -7.83 2.20 -18.70
CA ILE A 290 -8.09 0.77 -18.48
C ILE A 290 -9.42 0.33 -19.10
N VAL A 291 -10.39 1.25 -19.18
CA VAL A 291 -11.74 0.98 -19.65
C VAL A 291 -12.00 1.82 -20.89
N ASP A 292 -12.21 1.15 -22.03
CA ASP A 292 -12.65 1.81 -23.26
C ASP A 292 -14.17 2.06 -23.21
N PHE A 293 -14.54 3.23 -22.69
CA PHE A 293 -15.94 3.66 -22.63
C PHE A 293 -16.56 3.88 -24.01
N ASN A 294 -15.76 4.09 -25.06
CA ASN A 294 -16.28 4.27 -26.42
C ASN A 294 -16.71 2.93 -27.04
N ALA A 295 -16.13 1.82 -26.57
CA ALA A 295 -16.50 0.47 -26.98
C ALA A 295 -17.77 -0.07 -26.30
N PHE A 296 -18.39 0.69 -25.39
CA PHE A 296 -19.58 0.21 -24.66
C PHE A 296 -20.78 0.05 -25.59
N SER A 297 -21.36 -1.15 -25.57
CA SER A 297 -22.63 -1.42 -26.24
C SER A 297 -23.79 -0.68 -25.53
N ALA A 298 -24.97 -0.64 -26.17
CA ALA A 298 -26.17 -0.11 -25.53
C ALA A 298 -26.54 -0.86 -24.23
N ALA A 299 -26.22 -2.15 -24.14
CA ALA A 299 -26.41 -2.94 -22.93
C ALA A 299 -25.43 -2.53 -21.83
N ASP A 300 -24.16 -2.30 -22.18
CA ASP A 300 -23.13 -1.84 -21.23
C ASP A 300 -23.44 -0.43 -20.71
N GLN A 301 -23.92 0.47 -21.56
CA GLN A 301 -24.34 1.81 -21.15
C GLN A 301 -25.51 1.77 -20.17
N ARG A 302 -26.47 0.87 -20.37
CA ARG A 302 -27.57 0.68 -19.43
C ARG A 302 -27.07 0.11 -18.11
N ALA A 303 -26.27 -0.97 -18.16
CA ALA A 303 -25.67 -1.57 -16.98
C ALA A 303 -24.83 -0.56 -16.19
N PHE A 304 -24.10 0.32 -16.88
CA PHE A 304 -23.31 1.38 -16.28
C PHE A 304 -24.18 2.39 -15.53
N LYS A 305 -25.25 2.89 -16.16
CA LYS A 305 -26.18 3.84 -15.52
C LYS A 305 -26.84 3.22 -14.29
N ASP A 306 -27.31 1.98 -14.41
CA ASP A 306 -27.97 1.29 -13.32
C ASP A 306 -26.99 1.01 -12.17
N ALA A 307 -25.76 0.61 -12.48
CA ALA A 307 -24.71 0.38 -11.47
C ALA A 307 -24.24 1.67 -10.81
N PHE A 308 -24.19 2.78 -11.55
CA PHE A 308 -23.88 4.09 -11.00
C PHE A 308 -24.92 4.51 -9.96
N ALA A 309 -26.21 4.47 -10.31
CA ALA A 309 -27.29 4.81 -9.39
C ALA A 309 -27.27 3.93 -8.13
N ARG A 310 -27.17 2.60 -8.31
CA ARG A 310 -27.07 1.66 -7.18
C ARG A 310 -25.87 1.94 -6.28
N THR A 311 -24.70 2.24 -6.84
CA THR A 311 -23.49 2.49 -6.04
C THR A 311 -23.65 3.74 -5.16
N VAL A 312 -24.31 4.78 -5.67
CA VAL A 312 -24.61 6.00 -4.89
C VAL A 312 -25.64 5.69 -3.80
N GLU A 313 -26.71 4.98 -4.13
CA GLU A 313 -27.75 4.56 -3.18
C GLU A 313 -27.17 3.73 -2.04
N ASP A 314 -26.41 2.67 -2.35
CA ASP A 314 -25.74 1.81 -1.37
C ASP A 314 -24.79 2.60 -0.45
N ALA A 315 -24.09 3.61 -0.99
CA ALA A 315 -23.19 4.46 -0.22
C ALA A 315 -23.95 5.38 0.75
N CYS A 316 -25.03 6.00 0.29
CA CYS A 316 -25.91 6.82 1.13
C CYS A 316 -26.53 5.99 2.26
N GLU A 317 -27.07 4.82 1.94
CA GLU A 317 -27.65 3.91 2.93
C GLU A 317 -26.63 3.50 3.99
N ARG A 318 -25.41 3.15 3.57
CA ARG A 318 -24.32 2.79 4.50
C ARG A 318 -23.99 3.91 5.47
N VAL A 319 -23.92 5.15 5.00
CA VAL A 319 -23.69 6.31 5.86
C VAL A 319 -24.82 6.45 6.87
N VAL A 320 -26.08 6.43 6.43
CA VAL A 320 -27.23 6.56 7.33
C VAL A 320 -27.27 5.41 8.35
N GLN A 321 -26.97 4.19 7.94
CA GLN A 321 -26.89 3.04 8.84
C GLN A 321 -25.75 3.17 9.85
N SER A 322 -24.59 3.69 9.46
CA SER A 322 -23.45 3.88 10.37
C SER A 322 -23.68 4.94 11.46
N LEU A 323 -24.67 5.81 11.27
CA LEU A 323 -25.05 6.84 12.25
C LEU A 323 -26.00 6.30 13.34
N ARG A 324 -26.72 5.20 13.08
CA ARG A 324 -27.72 4.62 13.98
C ARG A 324 -27.07 3.68 15.00
#